data_AF-A0A921IMD0-F1
#
_entry.id   AF-A0A921IMD0-F1
#
_cell.length_a   1.000
_cell.length_b   1.000
_cell.length_c   1.000
_cell.angle_alpha   90.00
_cell.angle_beta   90.00
_cell.angle_gamma   90.00
#
_symmetry.space_group_name_H-M   'P 1'
#
loop_
_entity.id
_entity.type
_entity.pdbx_description
1 polymer ?
#
loop_
_entity_poly.entity_id
_entity_poly.type
_entity_poly.pdbx_seq_one_letter_code
_entity_poly.pdbx_strand_id
1 'polypeptide(L)'
;NQVTAELVKQGSGTLNYRDGTFRFRCPPALQQELLAYMAENGIYRGPVFITRTGHLWNRSNIFRQLREVCQAAGVPEEKGNPRCLRNLYKATQQLVEDRLAALREQMYDQILELEQEAIGWPVAESPGGDRTA
;
A
#
# COMPACT_ATOMS: atom_id res chain seq x y z
N ASN A 1 13.39 -16.87 -2.08
CA ASN A 1 12.47 -15.78 -1.72
C ASN A 1 12.78 -14.53 -2.53
N GLN A 2 12.51 -14.63 -3.82
CA GLN A 2 12.83 -13.61 -4.83
C GLN A 2 11.64 -13.46 -5.75
N VAL A 3 11.51 -12.26 -6.31
CA VAL A 3 10.57 -12.01 -7.39
C VAL A 3 11.08 -12.75 -8.62
N THR A 4 10.25 -13.65 -9.15
CA THR A 4 10.59 -14.44 -10.34
C THR A 4 9.82 -13.95 -11.57
N ALA A 5 10.34 -14.27 -12.74
CA ALA A 5 9.74 -13.94 -14.03
C ALA A 5 8.30 -14.46 -14.13
N GLU A 6 8.03 -15.64 -13.60
CA GLU A 6 6.70 -16.25 -13.56
C GLU A 6 5.75 -15.43 -12.70
N LEU A 7 6.21 -15.01 -11.51
CA LEU A 7 5.41 -14.21 -10.59
C LEU A 7 5.10 -12.81 -11.17
N VAL A 8 6.06 -12.20 -11.87
CA VAL A 8 5.84 -10.94 -12.58
C VAL A 8 4.84 -11.10 -13.72
N LYS A 9 4.96 -12.16 -14.54
CA LYS A 9 4.00 -12.45 -15.62
C LYS A 9 2.58 -12.66 -15.09
N GLN A 10 2.45 -13.32 -13.94
CA GLN A 10 1.15 -13.51 -13.27
C GLN A 10 0.60 -12.23 -12.64
N GLY A 11 1.44 -11.23 -12.34
CA GLY A 11 1.07 -9.93 -11.78
C GLY A 11 0.67 -9.96 -10.30
N SER A 12 0.37 -11.14 -9.76
CA SER A 12 0.11 -11.36 -8.34
C SER A 12 0.42 -12.80 -7.97
N GLY A 13 0.58 -13.06 -6.67
CA GLY A 13 0.83 -14.39 -6.16
C GLY A 13 1.35 -14.36 -4.74
N THR A 14 2.21 -15.31 -4.40
CA THR A 14 2.78 -15.44 -3.07
C THR A 14 4.30 -15.47 -3.14
N LEU A 15 4.93 -14.76 -2.20
CA LEU A 15 6.35 -14.80 -1.96
C LEU A 15 6.59 -15.45 -0.61
N ASN A 16 7.30 -16.56 -0.60
CA ASN A 16 7.83 -17.09 0.65
C ASN A 16 8.92 -16.12 1.12
N TYR A 17 9.02 -15.84 2.43
CA TYR A 17 10.13 -15.12 3.04
C TYR A 17 10.37 -15.60 4.48
N ARG A 18 11.52 -16.27 4.69
CA ARG A 18 11.98 -16.87 5.96
C ARG A 18 10.91 -17.75 6.62
N ASP A 19 10.03 -17.13 7.38
CA ASP A 19 9.06 -17.77 8.28
C ASP A 19 7.60 -17.48 7.89
N GLY A 20 7.35 -16.95 6.69
CA GLY A 20 5.99 -16.64 6.26
C GLY A 20 5.80 -16.46 4.75
N THR A 21 4.54 -16.49 4.34
CA THR A 21 4.10 -16.27 2.96
C THR A 21 3.49 -14.88 2.85
N PHE A 22 4.05 -14.06 1.97
CA PHE A 22 3.58 -12.70 1.71
C PHE A 22 2.78 -12.67 0.42
N ARG A 23 1.62 -12.02 0.45
CA ARG A 23 0.87 -11.75 -0.78
C ARG A 23 1.65 -10.74 -1.62
N PHE A 24 2.03 -11.14 -2.82
CA PHE A 24 2.62 -10.27 -3.81
C PHE A 24 1.54 -9.74 -4.74
N ARG A 25 1.51 -8.43 -4.93
CA ARG A 25 0.69 -7.77 -5.95
C ARG A 25 1.56 -6.74 -6.65
N CYS A 26 1.71 -6.89 -7.96
CA CYS A 26 2.41 -5.95 -8.80
C CYS A 26 1.38 -4.99 -9.40
N PRO A 27 1.47 -3.67 -9.14
CA PRO A 27 0.66 -2.70 -9.87
C PRO A 27 0.88 -2.82 -11.39
N PRO A 28 -0.15 -2.64 -12.24
CA PRO A 28 -0.02 -2.82 -13.69
C PRO A 28 1.13 -2.04 -14.33
N ALA A 29 1.34 -0.79 -13.92
CA ALA A 29 2.45 0.04 -14.42
C ALA A 29 3.82 -0.58 -14.10
N LEU A 30 4.04 -0.99 -12.84
CA LEU A 30 5.27 -1.67 -12.44
C LEU A 30 5.43 -3.01 -13.14
N GLN A 31 4.34 -3.76 -13.36
CA GLN A 31 4.40 -5.03 -14.06
C GLN A 31 4.88 -4.85 -15.50
N GLN A 32 4.39 -3.83 -16.21
CA GLN A 32 4.85 -3.50 -17.56
C GLN A 32 6.34 -3.14 -17.58
N GLU A 33 6.79 -2.29 -16.66
CA GLU A 33 8.22 -1.94 -16.55
C GLU A 33 9.09 -3.18 -16.27
N LEU A 34 8.66 -4.05 -15.36
CA LEU A 34 9.39 -5.28 -15.05
C LEU A 34 9.43 -6.25 -16.24
N LEU A 35 8.34 -6.36 -17.00
CA LEU A 35 8.29 -7.18 -18.22
C LEU A 35 9.23 -6.64 -19.30
N ALA A 36 9.28 -5.32 -19.50
CA ALA A 36 10.22 -4.68 -20.42
C ALA A 36 11.67 -4.93 -19.99
N TYR A 37 11.99 -4.69 -18.72
CA TYR A 37 13.29 -4.98 -18.14
C TYR A 37 13.71 -6.45 -18.34
N MET A 38 12.79 -7.38 -18.09
CA MET A 38 13.03 -8.81 -18.29
C MET A 38 13.33 -9.15 -19.75
N ALA A 39 12.61 -8.55 -20.71
CA ALA A 39 12.84 -8.75 -22.13
C ALA A 39 14.21 -8.22 -22.56
N GLU A 40 14.57 -7.00 -22.15
CA GLU A 40 15.86 -6.38 -22.44
C GLU A 40 17.05 -7.17 -21.88
N ASN A 41 16.88 -7.79 -20.71
CA ASN A 41 17.92 -8.56 -20.04
C ASN A 41 17.88 -10.07 -20.37
N GLY A 42 17.00 -10.52 -21.28
CA GLY A 42 16.88 -11.93 -21.66
C GLY A 42 16.43 -12.86 -20.52
N ILE A 43 15.65 -12.33 -19.57
CA ILE A 43 15.18 -13.06 -18.39
C ILE A 43 13.81 -13.66 -18.66
N TYR A 44 13.79 -14.94 -19.02
CA TYR A 44 12.54 -15.62 -19.37
C TYR A 44 11.92 -16.41 -18.21
N ARG A 45 12.76 -16.87 -17.27
CA ARG A 45 12.41 -17.73 -16.13
C ARG A 45 13.31 -17.45 -14.92
N GLY A 46 12.80 -17.76 -13.73
CA GLY A 46 13.57 -17.64 -12.49
C GLY A 46 13.72 -16.19 -11.99
N PRO A 47 14.73 -15.90 -11.15
CA PRO A 47 14.88 -14.60 -10.49
C PRO A 47 15.06 -13.43 -11.45
N VAL A 48 14.32 -12.34 -11.20
CA VAL A 48 14.38 -11.12 -12.06
C VAL A 48 15.63 -10.28 -11.75
N PHE A 49 15.99 -10.16 -10.47
CA PHE A 49 17.10 -9.30 -10.05
C PHE A 49 18.39 -10.10 -9.88
N ILE A 50 19.10 -10.26 -10.99
CA ILE A 50 20.40 -10.91 -11.08
C ILE A 50 21.50 -9.92 -11.51
N THR A 51 22.74 -10.22 -11.18
CA THR A 51 23.92 -9.49 -11.67
C THR A 51 24.18 -9.88 -13.11
N ARG A 52 25.05 -9.12 -13.79
CA ARG A 52 25.54 -9.47 -15.14
C ARG A 52 26.19 -10.86 -15.21
N THR A 53 26.69 -11.37 -14.08
CA THR A 53 27.28 -12.71 -13.93
C THR A 53 26.25 -13.78 -13.53
N GLY A 54 24.96 -13.47 -13.57
CA GLY A 54 23.87 -14.40 -13.24
C GLY A 54 23.67 -14.67 -11.74
N HIS A 55 24.39 -13.96 -10.87
CA HIS A 55 24.28 -14.13 -9.42
C HIS A 55 23.14 -13.29 -8.87
N LEU A 56 22.55 -13.74 -7.76
CA LEU A 56 21.52 -12.99 -7.08
C LEU A 56 22.08 -11.70 -6.49
N TRP A 57 21.27 -10.64 -6.47
CA TRP A 57 21.65 -9.42 -5.77
C TRP A 57 21.80 -9.68 -4.27
N ASN A 58 22.97 -9.38 -3.73
CA ASN A 58 23.20 -9.39 -2.30
C ASN A 58 22.74 -8.04 -1.66
N ARG A 59 22.76 -7.98 -0.33
CA ARG A 59 22.36 -6.77 0.41
C ARG A 59 23.18 -5.53 0.05
N SER A 60 24.48 -5.68 -0.18
CA SER A 60 25.37 -4.58 -0.53
C SER A 60 25.05 -4.02 -1.92
N ASN A 61 24.73 -4.87 -2.88
CA ASN A 61 24.31 -4.47 -4.22
C ASN A 61 23.02 -3.65 -4.15
N ILE A 62 22.01 -4.15 -3.43
CA ILE A 62 20.73 -3.44 -3.23
C ILE A 62 20.98 -2.08 -2.58
N PHE A 63 21.82 -2.04 -1.54
CA PHE A 63 22.09 -0.80 -0.81
C PHE A 63 22.79 0.24 -1.68
N ARG A 64 23.80 -0.17 -2.46
CA ARG A 64 24.51 0.71 -3.40
C ARG A 64 23.55 1.27 -4.46
N GLN A 65 22.77 0.39 -5.11
CA GLN A 65 21.83 0.79 -6.16
C GLN A 65 20.74 1.72 -5.62
N LEU A 66 20.24 1.47 -4.41
CA LEU A 66 19.26 2.35 -3.78
C LEU A 66 19.85 3.73 -3.48
N ARG A 67 21.10 3.81 -3.01
CA ARG A 67 21.79 5.11 -2.81
C ARG A 67 21.94 5.88 -4.11
N GLU A 68 22.36 5.22 -5.18
CA GLU A 68 22.52 5.84 -6.50
C GLU A 68 21.20 6.45 -7.00
N VAL A 69 20.10 5.69 -6.91
CA VAL A 69 18.76 6.18 -7.28
C VAL A 69 18.32 7.34 -6.39
N CYS A 70 18.49 7.23 -5.07
CA CYS A 70 18.13 8.30 -4.14
C CYS A 70 18.92 9.59 -4.39
N GLN A 71 20.22 9.48 -4.64
CA GLN A 71 21.07 10.62 -4.97
C GLN A 71 20.62 11.31 -6.26
N ALA A 72 20.35 10.53 -7.31
CA ALA A 72 19.85 11.06 -8.59
C ALA A 72 18.49 11.76 -8.43
N ALA A 73 17.67 11.31 -7.48
CA ALA A 73 16.38 11.91 -7.14
C ALA A 73 16.48 13.10 -6.16
N GLY A 74 17.68 13.51 -5.74
CA GLY A 74 17.88 14.60 -4.78
C GLY A 74 17.48 14.26 -3.33
N VAL A 75 17.33 12.97 -3.02
CA VAL A 75 17.04 12.50 -1.66
C VAL A 75 18.33 12.53 -0.83
N PRO A 76 18.31 13.08 0.40
CA PRO A 76 19.47 13.07 1.29
C PRO A 76 20.04 11.66 1.49
N GLU A 77 21.36 11.53 1.48
CA GLU A 77 22.05 10.24 1.48
C GLU A 77 21.69 9.38 2.70
N GLU A 78 21.48 10.00 3.87
CA GLU A 78 21.08 9.33 5.10
C GLU A 78 19.70 8.66 5.00
N LYS A 79 18.85 9.11 4.06
CA LYS A 79 17.52 8.55 3.78
C LYS A 79 17.54 7.51 2.65
N GLY A 80 18.63 7.42 1.89
CA GLY A 80 18.81 6.48 0.79
C GLY A 80 19.16 5.05 1.22
N ASN A 81 18.33 4.44 2.08
CA ASN A 81 18.57 3.09 2.58
C ASN A 81 17.28 2.24 2.73
N PRO A 82 17.38 0.90 2.72
CA PRO A 82 16.20 0.03 2.77
C PRO A 82 15.34 0.19 4.03
N ARG A 83 15.94 0.61 5.16
CA ARG A 83 15.21 0.84 6.42
C ARG A 83 14.31 2.07 6.29
N CYS A 84 14.85 3.18 5.78
CA CYS A 84 14.09 4.40 5.52
C CYS A 84 12.96 4.16 4.52
N LEU A 85 13.23 3.46 3.42
CA LEU A 85 12.19 3.10 2.44
C LEU A 85 11.07 2.25 3.07
N ARG A 86 11.43 1.29 3.92
CA ARG A 86 10.44 0.47 4.62
C ARG A 86 9.63 1.26 5.65
N ASN A 87 10.26 2.20 6.34
CA ASN A 87 9.56 3.09 7.25
C ASN A 87 8.60 4.02 6.51
N LEU A 88 9.01 4.56 5.36
CA LEU A 88 8.15 5.34 4.49
C LEU A 88 6.93 4.53 4.05
N TYR A 89 7.14 3.30 3.56
CA TYR A 89 6.03 2.41 3.19
C TYR A 89 5.02 2.23 4.33
N LYS A 90 5.52 1.93 5.55
CA LYS A 90 4.66 1.75 6.73
C LYS A 90 3.88 3.02 7.08
N ALA A 91 4.55 4.17 7.09
CA ALA A 91 3.91 5.44 7.39
C ALA A 91 2.82 5.79 6.37
N THR A 92 3.07 5.54 5.08
CA THR A 92 2.07 5.74 4.03
C THR A 92 0.88 4.80 4.17
N GLN A 93 1.10 3.52 4.49
CA GLN A 93 0.01 2.57 4.73
C GLN A 93 -0.84 3.00 5.94
N GLN A 94 -0.20 3.37 7.05
CA GLN A 94 -0.90 3.83 8.25
C GLN A 94 -1.77 5.06 7.93
N LEU A 95 -1.24 6.04 7.20
CA LEU A 95 -2.01 7.22 6.79
C LEU A 95 -3.26 6.85 5.97
N VAL A 96 -3.17 5.85 5.09
CA VAL A 96 -4.31 5.37 4.30
C VAL A 96 -5.33 4.68 5.22
N GLU A 97 -4.88 3.85 6.15
CA GLU A 97 -5.74 3.18 7.12
C GLU A 97 -6.47 4.18 8.02
N ASP A 98 -5.79 5.19 8.54
CA ASP A 98 -6.36 6.24 9.39
C ASP A 98 -7.45 7.03 8.65
N ARG A 99 -7.19 7.39 7.38
CA ARG A 99 -8.18 8.10 6.54
C ARG A 99 -9.41 7.24 6.25
N LEU A 100 -9.22 5.95 6.00
CA LEU A 100 -10.33 5.03 5.77
C LEU A 100 -11.17 4.85 7.04
N ALA A 101 -10.54 4.77 8.21
CA ALA A 101 -11.24 4.69 9.49
C ALA A 101 -12.10 5.93 9.75
N ALA A 102 -11.56 7.13 9.52
CA ALA A 102 -12.31 8.37 9.66
C ALA A 102 -13.49 8.46 8.68
N LEU A 103 -13.29 8.09 7.41
CA LEU A 103 -14.37 8.07 6.42
C LEU A 103 -15.48 7.10 6.82
N ARG A 104 -15.10 5.91 7.33
CA ARG A 104 -16.05 4.92 7.82
C ARG A 104 -16.89 5.49 8.96
N GLU A 105 -16.29 6.16 9.93
CA GLU A 105 -17.00 6.78 11.06
C GLU A 105 -17.99 7.85 10.57
N GLN A 106 -17.56 8.74 9.67
CA GLN A 106 -18.44 9.75 9.08
C GLN A 106 -19.65 9.12 8.36
N MET A 107 -19.44 8.04 7.62
CA MET A 107 -20.52 7.35 6.92
C MET A 107 -21.49 6.68 7.89
N TYR A 108 -21.01 6.17 9.02
CA TYR A 108 -21.89 5.62 10.06
C TYR A 108 -22.75 6.70 10.71
N ASP A 109 -22.18 7.85 11.05
CA ASP A 109 -22.94 8.97 11.63
C ASP A 109 -24.04 9.44 10.69
N GLN A 110 -23.73 9.57 9.39
CA GLN A 110 -24.73 9.91 8.36
C GLN A 110 -25.87 8.89 8.27
N ILE A 111 -25.56 7.60 8.36
CA ILE A 111 -26.60 6.54 8.34
C ILE A 111 -27.51 6.69 9.57
N LEU A 112 -26.95 6.91 10.76
CA LEU A 112 -27.74 7.08 11.99
C LEU A 112 -28.64 8.32 11.94
N GLU A 113 -28.15 9.44 11.41
CA GLU A 113 -28.95 10.65 11.20
C GLU A 113 -30.13 10.39 10.26
N LEU A 114 -29.89 9.70 9.14
CA LEU A 114 -30.95 9.33 8.18
C LEU A 114 -31.99 8.39 8.81
N GLU A 115 -31.55 7.42 9.61
CA GLU A 115 -32.46 6.52 10.35
C GLU A 115 -33.31 7.30 11.37
N GLN A 116 -32.70 8.26 12.08
CA GLN A 116 -33.39 9.12 13.05
C GLN A 116 -34.44 10.02 12.37
N GLU A 117 -34.13 10.57 11.20
CA GLU A 117 -35.08 11.36 10.40
C GLU A 117 -36.22 10.50 9.85
N ALA A 118 -35.95 9.26 9.41
CA ALA A 118 -36.94 8.36 8.85
C ALA A 118 -37.91 7.77 9.90
N ILE A 119 -37.44 7.57 11.14
CA ILE A 119 -38.22 6.97 12.23
C ILE A 119 -38.71 8.02 13.24
N GLY A 120 -38.33 9.29 13.07
CA GLY A 120 -38.50 10.41 14.01
C GLY A 120 -39.73 10.28 14.91
N TRP A 121 -39.50 9.89 16.16
CA TRP A 121 -40.52 9.98 17.21
C TRP A 121 -40.96 11.44 17.26
N PRO A 122 -42.27 11.75 17.12
CA PRO A 122 -42.73 13.13 17.25
C PRO A 122 -42.30 13.60 18.63
N VAL A 123 -41.46 14.63 18.68
CA VAL A 123 -41.18 15.36 19.92
C VAL A 123 -42.54 15.85 20.37
N ALA A 124 -43.13 15.18 21.36
CA ALA A 124 -44.43 15.50 21.86
C ALA A 124 -44.43 16.99 22.20
N GLU A 125 -45.23 17.77 21.45
CA GLU A 125 -45.50 19.15 21.80
C GLU A 125 -45.93 19.14 23.26
N SER A 126 -45.08 19.70 24.13
CA SER A 126 -45.47 19.93 25.51
C SER A 126 -46.69 20.83 25.45
N PRO A 127 -47.86 20.43 26.00
CA PRO A 127 -49.02 21.30 25.99
C PRO A 127 -48.61 22.56 26.75
N GLY A 128 -48.50 23.66 26.00
CA GLY A 128 -48.41 24.99 26.56
C GLY A 128 -49.52 25.13 27.58
N GLY A 129 -49.15 25.51 28.80
CA GLY A 129 -50.09 25.71 29.87
C GLY A 129 -51.18 26.67 29.43
N ASP A 130 -52.43 26.22 29.49
CA ASP A 130 -53.55 27.13 29.54
C ASP A 130 -53.97 27.27 31.01
N ARG A 131 -53.68 28.45 31.52
CA ARG A 131 -53.97 28.92 32.86
C ARG A 131 -55.14 29.88 32.73
N THR A 132 -56.38 29.42 32.85
CA THR A 132 -57.53 30.31 33.03
C THR A 132 -58.70 29.66 33.77
N ALA A 133 -59.07 30.34 34.87
CA ALA A 133 -60.34 30.41 35.62
C ALA A 133 -60.81 29.17 36.40
#